data_AF-A0A7X0DVX9-F1
#
_entry.id   AF-A0A7X0DVX9-F1
#
_cell.length_a   1.000
_cell.length_b   1.000
_cell.length_c   1.000
_cell.angle_alpha   90.00
_cell.angle_beta   90.00
_cell.angle_gamma   90.00
#
_symmetry.space_group_name_H-M   'P 1'
#
loop_
_entity.id
_entity.type
_entity.pdbx_description
1 polymer ?
#
loop_
_entity_poly.entity_id
_entity_poly.type
_entity_poly.pdbx_seq_one_letter_code
_entity_poly.pdbx_strand_id
1 'polypeptide(L)'
;MIDNEDVGLKAALRSFGDIVRHKRQACRWVFRELAEKTGIDITSLSDVEAGVDVLTATERETLCEFLGIDIDTFPKILRNERSKAVSTQADTPPEQLRSASIVDLTRYRATWQTTTSHPED
;
A
#
# COMPACT_ATOMS: atom_id res chain seq x y z
N MET A 1 -6.76 11.00 23.05
CA MET A 1 -5.46 11.41 22.47
C MET A 1 -5.05 10.27 21.55
N ILE A 2 -5.16 10.45 20.23
CA ILE A 2 -4.58 9.49 19.28
C ILE A 2 -3.17 10.00 19.08
N ASP A 3 -2.20 9.34 19.70
CA ASP A 3 -0.79 9.69 19.57
C ASP A 3 -0.41 9.70 18.09
N ASN A 4 0.14 10.81 17.61
CA ASN A 4 0.59 10.97 16.23
C ASN A 4 1.60 9.88 15.82
N GLU A 5 2.27 9.26 16.79
CA GLU A 5 3.13 8.10 16.58
C GLU A 5 2.36 6.85 16.09
N ASP A 6 1.11 6.68 16.52
CA ASP A 6 0.24 5.56 16.13
C ASP A 6 -0.22 5.69 14.67
N VAL A 7 -0.52 6.93 14.24
CA VAL A 7 -0.91 7.24 12.86
C VAL A 7 0.23 6.95 11.88
N GLY A 8 1.46 7.37 12.21
CA GLY A 8 2.64 7.12 11.39
C GLY A 8 3.00 5.63 11.32
N LEU A 9 2.86 4.91 12.43
CA LEU A 9 3.07 3.46 12.47
C LEU A 9 2.05 2.72 11.59
N LYS A 10 0.77 3.07 11.70
CA LYS A 10 -0.30 2.47 10.90
C LYS A 10 -0.14 2.73 9.40
N ALA A 11 0.29 3.93 9.01
CA ALA A 11 0.59 4.26 7.62
C ALA A 11 1.79 3.46 7.08
N ALA A 12 2.82 3.27 7.92
CA ALA A 12 3.98 2.45 7.57
C ALA A 12 3.62 0.96 7.42
N LEU A 13 2.80 0.43 8.33
CA LEU A 13 2.30 -0.95 8.24
C LEU A 13 1.49 -1.18 6.98
N ARG A 14 0.59 -0.26 6.64
CA ARG A 14 -0.19 -0.33 5.41
C ARG A 14 0.68 -0.30 4.16
N SER A 15 1.67 0.58 4.12
CA SER A 15 2.62 0.67 3.00
C SER A 15 3.46 -0.60 2.86
N PHE A 16 3.90 -1.17 3.98
CA PHE A 16 4.62 -2.44 3.99
C PHE A 16 3.74 -3.60 3.53
N GLY A 17 2.50 -3.69 4.02
CA GLY A 17 1.52 -4.69 3.60
C GLY A 17 1.24 -4.63 2.10
N ASP A 18 1.15 -3.43 1.52
CA ASP A 18 0.99 -3.24 0.08
C ASP A 18 2.20 -3.79 -0.70
N ILE A 19 3.43 -3.57 -0.22
CA ILE A 19 4.65 -4.11 -0.85
C ILE A 19 4.66 -5.64 -0.79
N VAL A 20 4.36 -6.22 0.38
CA VAL A 20 4.27 -7.67 0.57
C VAL A 20 3.25 -8.27 -0.39
N ARG A 21 2.05 -7.65 -0.48
CA ARG A 21 0.99 -8.05 -1.40
C ARG A 21 1.43 -7.99 -2.86
N HIS A 22 2.07 -6.90 -3.28
CA HIS A 22 2.57 -6.75 -4.65
C HIS A 22 3.62 -7.80 -4.99
N LYS A 23 4.56 -8.07 -4.08
CA LYS A 23 5.60 -9.09 -4.27
C LYS A 23 5.00 -10.49 -4.34
N ARG A 24 4.08 -10.82 -3.44
CA ARG A 24 3.37 -12.09 -3.45
C ARG A 24 2.62 -12.30 -4.77
N GLN A 25 1.91 -11.28 -5.24
CA GLN A 25 1.19 -11.32 -6.52
C GLN A 25 2.13 -11.46 -7.72
N ALA A 26 3.26 -10.75 -7.73
CA ALA A 26 4.27 -10.85 -8.79
C ALA A 26 4.88 -12.26 -8.88
N CYS A 27 5.15 -12.88 -7.73
CA CYS A 27 5.70 -14.23 -7.64
C CYS A 27 4.62 -15.34 -7.68
N ARG A 28 3.33 -14.98 -7.75
CA ARG A 28 2.16 -15.87 -7.77
C ARG A 28 2.07 -16.86 -6.59
N TRP A 29 2.61 -16.50 -5.43
CA TRP A 29 2.50 -17.32 -4.24
C TRP A 29 1.10 -17.26 -3.63
N VAL A 30 0.55 -18.41 -3.23
CA VAL A 30 -0.65 -18.44 -2.38
C VAL A 30 -0.27 -18.42 -0.90
N PHE A 31 -1.16 -17.88 -0.05
CA PHE A 31 -0.90 -17.77 1.39
C PHE A 31 -0.53 -19.09 2.04
N ARG A 32 -1.14 -20.19 1.60
CA ARG A 32 -0.85 -21.53 2.13
C ARG A 32 0.61 -21.92 1.89
N GLU A 33 1.09 -21.78 0.67
CA GLU A 33 2.48 -22.09 0.31
C GLU A 33 3.45 -21.17 1.05
N LEU A 34 3.09 -19.89 1.18
CA LEU A 34 3.93 -18.91 1.87
C LEU A 34 4.03 -19.25 3.36
N ALA A 35 2.91 -19.58 4.00
CA ALA A 35 2.86 -20.05 5.39
C ALA A 35 3.64 -21.35 5.60
N GLU A 36 3.58 -22.30 4.66
CA GLU A 36 4.36 -23.55 4.74
C GLU A 36 5.87 -23.30 4.61
N LYS A 37 6.29 -22.25 3.89
CA LYS A 37 7.71 -21.92 3.68
C LYS A 37 8.29 -21.04 4.79
N THR A 38 7.53 -20.05 5.24
CA THR A 38 7.99 -19.12 6.27
C THR A 38 7.67 -19.59 7.69
N GLY A 39 6.74 -20.54 7.84
CA GLY A 39 6.25 -20.99 9.14
C GLY A 39 5.30 -19.99 9.81
N ILE A 40 4.89 -18.93 9.10
CA ILE A 40 4.01 -17.88 9.60
C ILE A 40 2.56 -18.28 9.33
N ASP A 41 1.67 -18.05 10.29
CA ASP A 41 0.26 -18.36 10.09
C ASP A 41 -0.38 -17.54 8.96
N ILE A 42 -1.33 -18.15 8.25
CA ILE A 42 -2.05 -17.51 7.15
C ILE A 42 -2.81 -16.26 7.62
N THR A 43 -3.36 -16.27 8.84
CA THR A 43 -4.05 -15.11 9.42
C THR A 43 -3.09 -13.95 9.62
N SER A 44 -1.92 -14.21 10.22
CA SER A 44 -0.86 -13.22 10.41
C SER A 44 -0.36 -12.64 9.08
N LEU A 45 -0.20 -13.46 8.04
CA LEU A 45 0.15 -12.98 6.70
C LEU A 45 -0.92 -12.06 6.12
N SER A 46 -2.19 -12.41 6.31
CA SER A 46 -3.33 -11.58 5.87
C SER A 46 -3.40 -10.26 6.62
N ASP A 47 -3.17 -10.26 7.94
CA ASP A 47 -3.18 -9.06 8.77
C ASP A 47 -2.02 -8.12 8.42
N VAL A 48 -0.86 -8.66 8.03
CA VAL A 48 0.27 -7.88 7.50
C VAL A 48 -0.09 -7.23 6.18
N GLU A 49 -0.68 -7.96 5.23
CA GLU A 49 -1.11 -7.36 3.95
C GLU A 49 -2.18 -6.29 4.15
N ALA A 50 -3.02 -6.43 5.18
CA ALA A 50 -4.02 -5.43 5.55
C ALA A 50 -3.41 -4.22 6.30
N GLY A 51 -2.17 -4.33 6.78
CA GLY A 51 -1.51 -3.31 7.61
C GLY A 51 -2.14 -3.17 9.00
N VAL A 52 -2.70 -4.26 9.53
CA VAL A 52 -3.42 -4.30 10.82
C VAL A 52 -2.48 -4.70 11.95
N ASP A 53 -1.62 -5.69 11.72
CA ASP A 53 -0.78 -6.27 12.78
C ASP A 53 0.72 -6.11 12.49
N VAL A 54 1.49 -6.07 13.58
CA VAL A 54 2.96 -6.01 13.55
C VAL A 54 3.48 -7.42 13.81
N LEU A 55 3.86 -8.11 12.74
CA LEU A 55 4.65 -9.35 12.84
C LEU A 55 5.87 -9.14 13.72
N THR A 56 6.30 -10.19 14.42
CA THR A 56 7.53 -10.12 15.20
C THR A 56 8.71 -9.80 14.28
N ALA A 57 9.76 -9.18 14.84
CA ALA A 57 10.93 -8.79 14.05
C ALA A 57 11.49 -9.97 13.23
N THR A 58 11.56 -11.15 13.85
CA THR A 58 12.06 -12.39 13.25
C THR A 58 11.17 -12.87 12.10
N GLU A 59 9.84 -12.90 12.28
CA GLU A 59 8.92 -13.31 11.21
C GLU A 59 8.96 -12.35 10.03
N ARG A 60 9.05 -11.04 10.30
CA ARG A 60 9.19 -10.03 9.26
C ARG A 60 10.50 -10.19 8.49
N GLU A 61 11.61 -10.49 9.16
CA GLU A 61 12.89 -10.78 8.52
C GLU A 61 12.81 -11.99 7.61
N THR A 62 12.24 -13.11 8.09
CA THR A 62 12.03 -14.33 7.28
C THR A 62 11.15 -14.05 6.07
N LEU A 63 10.07 -13.29 6.24
CA LEU A 63 9.16 -12.93 5.15
C LEU A 63 9.84 -12.02 4.12
N CYS A 64 10.60 -11.03 4.58
CA CYS A 64 11.38 -10.15 3.72
C CYS A 64 12.44 -10.94 2.93
N GLU A 65 13.19 -11.82 3.58
CA GLU A 65 14.17 -12.69 2.93
C GLU A 65 13.52 -13.57 1.86
N PHE A 66 12.38 -14.21 2.18
CA PHE A 66 11.68 -15.08 1.25
C PHE A 66 11.11 -14.33 0.03
N LEU A 67 10.59 -13.12 0.23
CA LEU A 67 10.02 -12.29 -0.84
C LEU A 67 11.07 -11.45 -1.59
N GLY A 68 12.34 -11.51 -1.18
CA GLY A 68 13.41 -10.68 -1.72
C GLY A 68 13.19 -9.19 -1.48
N ILE A 69 12.63 -8.85 -0.31
CA ILE A 69 12.46 -7.48 0.17
C ILE A 69 13.65 -7.16 1.09
N ASP A 70 14.26 -6.00 0.90
CA ASP A 70 15.35 -5.53 1.74
C ASP A 70 14.85 -5.35 3.19
N ILE A 71 15.56 -5.90 4.19
CA ILE A 71 15.15 -5.88 5.61
C ILE A 71 15.04 -4.43 6.12
N ASP A 72 15.85 -3.53 5.56
CA ASP A 72 15.82 -2.10 5.84
C ASP A 72 14.60 -1.37 5.22
N THR A 73 13.79 -2.02 4.38
CA THR A 73 12.61 -1.40 3.74
C THR A 73 11.60 -0.91 4.79
N PHE A 74 11.28 -1.75 5.79
CA PHE A 74 10.33 -1.36 6.83
C PHE A 74 10.80 -0.17 7.67
N PRO A 75 12.02 -0.16 8.26
CA PRO A 75 12.51 1.00 9.00
C PRO A 75 12.67 2.24 8.12
N LYS A 76 13.02 2.10 6.84
CA LYS A 76 13.02 3.23 5.87
C LYS A 76 11.62 3.81 5.68
N ILE A 77 10.61 2.97 5.48
CA ILE A 77 9.20 3.40 5.36
C ILE A 77 8.73 4.07 6.66
N LEU A 78 9.01 3.45 7.81
CA LEU A 78 8.61 4.01 9.11
C LEU A 78 9.24 5.38 9.36
N ARG A 79 10.53 5.56 9.03
CA ARG A 79 11.19 6.88 9.09
C ARG A 79 10.55 7.87 8.14
N ASN A 80 10.25 7.47 6.91
CA ASN A 80 9.64 8.35 5.92
C ASN A 80 8.23 8.80 6.33
N GLU A 81 7.39 7.88 6.80
CA GLU A 81 6.03 8.19 7.26
C GLU A 81 6.04 9.04 8.55
N ARG A 82 6.99 8.79 9.47
CA ARG A 82 7.22 9.67 10.62
C ARG A 82 7.65 11.08 10.18
N SER A 83 8.60 11.19 9.24
CA SER A 83 9.03 12.49 8.70
C SER A 83 7.89 13.24 8.01
N LYS A 84 7.02 12.53 7.27
CA LYS A 84 5.81 13.13 6.67
C LYS A 84 4.84 13.63 7.74
N ALA A 85 4.56 12.85 8.77
CA ALA A 85 3.70 13.26 9.87
C ALA A 85 4.22 14.51 10.60
N VAL A 86 5.55 14.65 10.72
CA VAL A 86 6.21 15.85 11.26
C VAL A 86 6.12 17.03 10.30
N SER A 87 6.35 16.83 9.00
CA SER A 87 6.26 17.89 7.99
C SER A 87 4.82 18.40 7.76
N THR A 88 3.81 17.54 7.91
CA THR A 88 2.39 17.95 7.80
C THR A 88 1.98 18.93 8.92
N GLN A 89 2.69 18.99 10.04
CA GLN A 89 2.45 20.02 11.07
C GLN A 89 3.08 21.39 10.74
N ALA A 90 4.06 21.47 9.85
CA ALA A 90 4.71 22.73 9.48
C ALA A 90 4.02 23.45 8.30
N ASP A 91 3.25 22.72 7.49
CA ASP A 91 2.55 23.25 6.32
C ASP A 91 1.04 22.99 6.45
N THR A 92 0.36 23.81 7.25
CA THR A 92 -1.08 24.05 7.02
C THR A 92 -1.24 25.36 6.24
N PRO A 93 -1.39 25.27 4.93
CA PRO A 93 -2.44 26.00 4.24
C PRO A 93 -3.52 25.00 3.78
N PRO A 94 -4.82 25.29 3.98
CA PRO A 94 -5.92 24.36 3.72
C PRO A 94 -6.29 24.31 2.22
N GLU A 95 -5.36 24.00 1.32
CA GLU A 95 -5.68 24.02 -0.12
C GLU A 95 -4.75 23.17 -1.01
N GLN A 96 -4.59 21.86 -0.74
CA GLN A 96 -3.96 20.99 -1.78
C GLN A 96 -4.33 19.50 -1.73
N LEU A 97 -5.44 19.15 -1.08
CA LEU A 97 -6.10 17.86 -1.30
C LEU A 97 -7.05 18.02 -2.51
N ARG A 98 -6.55 17.79 -3.73
CA ARG A 98 -7.27 17.25 -4.92
C ARG A 98 -6.49 17.49 -6.22
N SER A 99 -5.35 16.83 -6.36
CA SER A 99 -4.73 16.64 -7.69
C SER A 99 -4.18 15.22 -7.83
N ALA A 100 -4.92 14.21 -7.37
CA ALA A 100 -4.80 12.90 -7.96
C ALA A 100 -5.42 12.99 -9.37
N SER A 101 -4.62 12.73 -10.40
CA SER A 101 -5.05 12.64 -11.80
C SER A 101 -6.12 11.57 -11.95
N ILE A 102 -7.37 11.93 -11.64
CA ILE A 102 -8.54 11.16 -12.00
C ILE A 102 -8.72 11.43 -13.50
N VAL A 103 -8.37 10.44 -14.30
CA VAL A 103 -8.75 10.41 -15.71
C VAL A 103 -10.26 10.65 -15.78
N ASP A 104 -10.66 11.77 -16.36
CA ASP A 104 -12.06 12.16 -16.52
C ASP A 104 -12.71 11.22 -17.55
N LEU A 105 -13.22 10.09 -17.06
CA LEU A 105 -13.89 9.06 -17.85
C LEU A 105 -15.16 9.60 -18.53
N THR A 106 -15.71 10.73 -18.05
CA THR A 106 -16.85 11.43 -18.65
C THR A 106 -16.48 12.05 -19.99
N ARG A 107 -15.30 12.70 -20.07
CA ARG A 107 -14.79 13.27 -21.32
C ARG A 107 -14.54 12.18 -22.37
N TYR A 108 -14.02 11.02 -21.96
CA TYR A 108 -13.79 9.89 -22.87
C TYR A 108 -15.09 9.29 -23.39
N ARG A 109 -16.14 9.20 -22.57
CA ARG A 109 -17.45 8.68 -23.01
C ARG A 109 -18.15 9.57 -24.05
N ALA A 110 -17.99 10.89 -23.97
CA ALA A 110 -18.58 11.81 -24.94
C ALA A 110 -17.97 11.61 -26.35
N THR A 111 -16.66 11.42 -26.46
CA THR A 111 -15.97 11.25 -27.75
C THR A 111 -16.38 9.96 -28.46
N TRP A 112 -16.69 8.90 -27.70
CA TRP A 112 -17.17 7.63 -28.26
C TRP A 112 -18.62 7.72 -28.75
N GLN A 113 -19.48 8.49 -28.08
CA GLN A 113 -20.87 8.67 -28.53
C GLN A 113 -20.97 9.49 -29.83
N THR A 114 -20.11 10.48 -30.05
CA THR A 114 -20.12 11.28 -31.29
C THR A 114 -19.75 10.47 -32.53
N THR A 115 -18.91 9.44 -32.39
CA THR A 115 -18.41 8.65 -33.55
C THR A 115 -19.38 7.52 -33.96
N THR A 116 -20.39 7.20 -33.15
CA THR A 116 -21.39 6.16 -33.44
C THR A 116 -22.79 6.73 -33.72
N SER A 117 -22.87 8.00 -34.12
CA SER A 117 -24.06 8.51 -34.79
C SER A 117 -23.97 8.14 -36.27
N HIS A 118 -24.88 7.27 -36.70
CA HIS A 118 -25.13 6.90 -38.10
C HIS A 118 -25.13 8.12 -39.04
N PRO A 119 -24.64 8.00 -40.29
CA PRO A 119 -25.06 8.92 -41.34
C PRO A 119 -26.55 8.66 -41.62
N GLU A 120 -27.40 9.63 -41.28
CA GLU A 120 -28.72 9.73 -41.90
C GLU A 120 -28.56 10.29 -43.32
N ASP A 121 -29.37 9.74 -44.23
CA ASP A 121 -29.44 9.87 -45.69
C ASP A 121 -29.26 11.28 -46.28
#